data_AF-A0A1W2DSN7-F1
#
_entry.id   AF-A0A1W2DSN7-F1
#
_cell.length_a   1.000
_cell.length_b   1.000
_cell.length_c   1.000
_cell.angle_alpha   90.00
_cell.angle_beta   90.00
_cell.angle_gamma   90.00
#
_symmetry.space_group_name_H-M   'P 1'
#
loop_
_entity.id
_entity.type
_entity.pdbx_description
1 polymer ?
#
loop_
_entity_poly.entity_id
_entity_poly.type
_entity_poly.pdbx_seq_one_letter_code
_entity_poly.pdbx_strand_id
1 'polypeptide(L)'
;MEDAIRRCVERMFPELSGGYHLPRMARVVGVADAPAGASICDDFRPRFAVDLQVLDETGEPDTAMPTLAGVPLPVPTGGDEMGFFSFPEEGTTVVVGFTQGLPHKPFIHCILPHGLSLPRLPKGDQVWQHSEAAQQRVTADGSWMRQTDGGITDKSTDRQVESLTNAERYQSDSRTVDDHSTESVGGIKTIEALGALKLLSAGAANLASVDDLNLATGRDLNQVVAQKMNLAVGGMLLERVLGARKSIAQTTWLGSESVNVLQILCDLIDLVMQMNTEIAAHKHGPSPVPDNAAAFTAHSTESLLLNGQLKPITGK
;
A
#
# COMPACT_ATOMS: atom_id res chain seq x y z
N MET A 1 13.86 82.19 0.26
CA MET A 1 15.15 81.46 0.09
C MET A 1 14.90 79.96 0.11
N GLU A 2 14.15 79.46 1.10
CA GLU A 2 13.76 78.05 1.21
C GLU A 2 13.01 77.50 -0.02
N ASP A 3 12.08 78.24 -0.63
CA ASP A 3 11.39 77.77 -1.85
C ASP A 3 12.29 77.63 -3.09
N ALA A 4 13.36 78.41 -3.15
CA ALA A 4 14.35 78.29 -4.22
C ALA A 4 15.24 77.05 -3.99
N ILE A 5 15.58 76.78 -2.72
CA ILE A 5 16.31 75.57 -2.31
C ILE A 5 15.46 74.34 -2.59
N ARG A 6 14.18 74.33 -2.15
CA ARG A 6 13.24 73.22 -2.39
C ARG A 6 13.12 72.89 -3.88
N ARG A 7 12.89 73.88 -4.73
CA ARG A 7 12.80 73.66 -6.20
C ARG A 7 14.11 73.16 -6.81
N CYS A 8 15.26 73.64 -6.33
CA CYS A 8 16.55 73.12 -6.80
C CYS A 8 16.74 71.65 -6.41
N VAL A 9 16.38 71.31 -5.16
CA VAL A 9 16.44 69.96 -4.62
C VAL A 9 15.48 69.02 -5.36
N GLU A 10 14.21 69.36 -5.50
CA GLU A 10 13.21 68.54 -6.22
C GLU A 10 13.56 68.37 -7.71
N ARG A 11 14.24 69.34 -8.32
CA ARG A 11 14.73 69.21 -9.70
C ARG A 11 15.94 68.27 -9.81
N MET A 12 16.81 68.26 -8.81
CA MET A 12 17.98 67.37 -8.77
C MET A 12 17.62 65.95 -8.33
N PHE A 13 16.57 65.83 -7.51
CA PHE A 13 16.08 64.59 -6.92
C PHE A 13 14.54 64.50 -7.10
N PRO A 14 14.07 64.18 -8.32
CA PRO A 14 12.63 64.11 -8.63
C PRO A 14 11.84 63.13 -7.75
N GLU A 15 12.50 62.15 -7.16
CA GLU A 15 11.93 61.21 -6.20
C GLU A 15 11.51 61.86 -4.88
N LEU A 16 12.04 63.04 -4.56
CA LEU A 16 11.68 63.78 -3.34
C LEU A 16 10.32 64.46 -3.47
N SER A 17 9.96 64.97 -4.66
CA SER A 17 8.69 65.69 -4.84
C SER A 17 7.47 64.79 -4.68
N GLY A 18 7.61 63.49 -4.98
CA GLY A 18 6.54 62.50 -4.81
C GLY A 18 6.76 61.52 -3.65
N GLY A 19 7.80 61.71 -2.84
CA GLY A 19 8.09 60.82 -1.71
C GLY A 19 8.52 59.40 -2.09
N TYR A 20 8.85 59.13 -3.35
CA TYR A 20 9.18 57.79 -3.87
C TYR A 20 10.48 57.19 -3.31
N HIS A 21 11.29 58.02 -2.66
CA HIS A 21 12.47 57.60 -1.91
C HIS A 21 12.14 56.93 -0.57
N LEU A 22 10.91 57.10 -0.07
CA LEU A 22 10.46 56.50 1.19
C LEU A 22 9.64 55.23 0.90
N PRO A 23 9.87 54.14 1.64
CA PRO A 23 8.96 53.01 1.61
C PRO A 23 7.60 53.44 2.14
N ARG A 24 6.52 53.03 1.46
CA ARG A 24 5.14 53.34 1.85
C ARG A 24 4.38 52.07 2.21
N MET A 25 3.43 52.17 3.12
CA MET A 25 2.50 51.06 3.34
C MET A 25 1.50 51.02 2.18
N ALA A 26 1.10 49.81 1.79
CA ALA A 26 0.06 49.57 0.83
C ALA A 26 -0.78 48.36 1.25
N ARG A 27 -2.00 48.28 0.73
CA ARG A 27 -2.92 47.17 0.93
C ARG A 27 -3.09 46.40 -0.37
N VAL A 28 -3.03 45.07 -0.30
CA VAL A 28 -3.35 44.19 -1.44
C VAL A 28 -4.84 44.30 -1.76
N VAL A 29 -5.18 44.59 -3.01
CA VAL A 29 -6.58 44.68 -3.48
C VAL A 29 -6.95 43.62 -4.51
N GLY A 30 -5.98 42.83 -4.97
CA GLY A 30 -6.22 41.72 -5.88
C GLY A 30 -4.92 41.00 -6.27
N VAL A 31 -5.06 39.77 -6.76
CA VAL A 31 -3.94 39.01 -7.37
C VAL A 31 -3.90 39.30 -8.87
N ALA A 32 -2.76 39.76 -9.36
CA ALA A 32 -2.59 40.19 -10.75
C ALA A 32 -2.13 39.03 -11.63
N ASP A 33 -3.05 38.48 -12.45
CA ASP A 33 -2.77 37.46 -13.48
C ASP A 33 -2.00 36.23 -12.95
N ALA A 34 -2.58 35.55 -11.94
CA ALA A 34 -2.01 34.33 -11.38
C ALA A 34 -1.76 33.27 -12.48
N PRO A 35 -0.56 32.67 -12.55
CA PRO A 35 -0.22 31.73 -13.61
C PRO A 35 -1.00 30.42 -13.49
N ALA A 36 -1.56 29.94 -14.60
CA ALA A 36 -2.17 28.60 -14.70
C ALA A 36 -1.15 27.47 -14.93
N GLY A 37 0.12 27.80 -15.19
CA GLY A 37 1.21 26.86 -15.43
C GLY A 37 2.57 27.56 -15.39
N ALA A 38 3.66 26.79 -15.46
CA ALA A 38 5.02 27.33 -15.46
C ALA A 38 5.22 28.31 -16.63
N SER A 39 5.68 29.52 -16.31
CA SER A 39 5.78 30.66 -17.23
C SER A 39 6.92 31.55 -16.77
N ILE A 40 7.52 32.26 -17.73
CA ILE A 40 8.42 33.38 -17.41
C ILE A 40 7.64 34.45 -16.66
N CYS A 41 8.29 35.02 -15.65
CA CYS A 41 7.90 36.22 -14.94
C CYS A 41 8.83 37.35 -15.42
N ASP A 42 8.26 38.38 -16.03
CA ASP A 42 8.99 39.55 -16.53
C ASP A 42 8.23 40.85 -16.23
N ASP A 43 8.83 41.99 -16.53
CA ASP A 43 8.22 43.31 -16.28
C ASP A 43 6.90 43.52 -17.04
N PHE A 44 6.66 42.78 -18.13
CA PHE A 44 5.42 42.88 -18.92
C PHE A 44 4.32 41.96 -18.37
N ARG A 45 4.70 40.79 -17.81
CA ARG A 45 3.83 39.82 -17.15
C ARG A 45 4.52 39.27 -15.90
N PRO A 46 4.38 39.96 -14.76
CA PRO A 46 5.10 39.57 -13.55
C PRO A 46 4.52 38.32 -12.85
N ARG A 47 3.34 37.79 -13.26
CA ARG A 47 2.70 36.51 -12.85
C ARG A 47 2.53 36.24 -11.34
N PHE A 48 3.58 36.37 -10.55
CA PHE A 48 3.60 36.42 -9.09
C PHE A 48 3.55 37.88 -8.61
N ALA A 49 2.42 38.53 -8.85
CA ALA A 49 2.21 39.95 -8.58
C ALA A 49 0.81 40.22 -8.00
N VAL A 50 0.66 41.38 -7.38
CA VAL A 50 -0.59 41.84 -6.77
C VAL A 50 -0.86 43.29 -7.13
N ASP A 51 -2.14 43.64 -7.12
CA ASP A 51 -2.58 45.03 -7.23
C ASP A 51 -2.57 45.66 -5.84
N LEU A 52 -2.07 46.89 -5.74
CA LEU A 52 -1.86 47.60 -4.47
C LEU A 52 -2.60 48.93 -4.42
N GLN A 53 -3.22 49.21 -3.29
CA GLN A 53 -3.67 50.54 -2.91
C GLN A 53 -2.70 51.14 -1.90
N VAL A 54 -2.01 52.22 -2.26
CA VAL A 54 -1.03 52.89 -1.38
C VAL A 54 -1.78 53.59 -0.25
N LEU A 55 -1.24 53.51 0.98
CA LEU A 55 -1.81 54.13 2.17
C LEU A 55 -1.09 55.45 2.49
N ASP A 56 -1.80 56.37 3.13
CA ASP A 56 -1.27 57.61 3.69
C ASP A 56 -0.66 57.40 5.10
N GLU A 57 -0.22 58.48 5.73
CA GLU A 57 0.40 58.47 7.07
C GLU A 57 -0.56 58.02 8.18
N THR A 58 -1.87 58.05 7.92
CA THR A 58 -2.91 57.62 8.85
C THR A 58 -3.32 56.16 8.65
N GLY A 59 -2.83 55.53 7.59
CA GLY A 59 -3.16 54.14 7.21
C GLY A 59 -4.42 54.02 6.35
N GLU A 60 -4.98 55.13 5.89
CA GLU A 60 -6.11 55.18 4.97
C GLU A 60 -5.64 55.22 3.51
N PRO A 61 -6.47 54.86 2.52
CA PRO A 61 -6.12 54.94 1.11
C PRO A 61 -5.68 56.35 0.69
N ASP A 62 -4.47 56.46 0.13
CA ASP A 62 -3.98 57.72 -0.42
C ASP A 62 -4.68 58.03 -1.75
N THR A 63 -5.68 58.91 -1.70
CA THR A 63 -6.46 59.33 -2.87
C THR A 63 -5.64 60.08 -3.94
N ALA A 64 -4.43 60.55 -3.62
CA ALA A 64 -3.55 61.19 -4.59
C ALA A 64 -2.78 60.17 -5.45
N MET A 65 -2.75 58.90 -5.04
CA MET A 65 -2.04 57.83 -5.75
C MET A 65 -3.01 56.88 -6.45
N PRO A 66 -2.76 56.51 -7.71
CA PRO A 66 -3.54 55.47 -8.37
C PRO A 66 -3.22 54.10 -7.75
N THR A 67 -4.12 53.14 -7.99
CA THR A 67 -3.83 51.72 -7.75
C THR A 67 -2.60 51.32 -8.58
N LEU A 68 -1.63 50.68 -7.92
CA LEU A 68 -0.46 50.13 -8.58
C LEU A 68 -0.81 48.72 -9.04
N ALA A 69 -0.94 48.52 -10.34
CA ALA A 69 -1.30 47.23 -10.91
C ALA A 69 -0.08 46.33 -11.11
N GLY A 70 -0.21 45.04 -10.83
CA GLY A 70 0.81 44.04 -11.15
C GLY A 70 2.15 44.26 -10.47
N VAL A 71 2.16 44.69 -9.21
CA VAL A 71 3.41 44.89 -8.45
C VAL A 71 3.99 43.53 -8.05
N PRO A 72 5.24 43.20 -8.43
CA PRO A 72 5.85 41.90 -8.12
C PRO A 72 5.98 41.65 -6.62
N LEU A 73 5.64 40.44 -6.19
CA LEU A 73 5.84 39.97 -4.82
C LEU A 73 7.29 39.50 -4.59
N PRO A 74 7.87 39.72 -3.39
CA PRO A 74 9.17 39.19 -3.06
C PRO A 74 9.09 37.67 -2.88
N VAL A 75 10.12 36.96 -3.35
CA VAL A 75 10.33 35.53 -3.07
C VAL A 75 11.31 35.39 -1.91
N PRO A 76 10.93 34.77 -0.77
CA PRO A 76 11.83 34.62 0.39
C PRO A 76 13.08 33.77 0.09
N THR A 77 12.94 32.83 -0.85
CA THR A 77 14.00 32.00 -1.43
C THR A 77 13.58 31.71 -2.87
N GLY A 78 14.48 31.82 -3.84
CA GLY A 78 14.10 31.79 -5.25
C GLY A 78 15.21 31.40 -6.22
N GLY A 79 14.80 31.13 -7.46
CA GLY A 79 15.59 30.71 -8.61
C GLY A 79 14.64 30.08 -9.64
N ASP A 80 15.17 29.61 -10.77
CA ASP A 80 14.34 28.92 -11.76
C ASP A 80 13.70 27.66 -11.14
N GLU A 81 12.37 27.62 -11.12
CA GLU A 81 11.55 26.51 -10.59
C GLU A 81 11.81 26.14 -9.11
N MET A 82 12.28 27.09 -8.28
CA MET A 82 12.52 26.86 -6.85
C MET A 82 12.01 28.00 -5.97
N GLY A 83 11.52 27.68 -4.77
CA GLY A 83 11.11 28.67 -3.77
C GLY A 83 9.82 28.34 -3.03
N PHE A 84 9.40 29.26 -2.15
CA PHE A 84 8.10 29.22 -1.48
C PHE A 84 7.20 30.29 -2.08
N PHE A 85 6.15 29.88 -2.78
CA PHE A 85 5.21 30.76 -3.46
C PHE A 85 3.85 30.73 -2.77
N SER A 86 3.42 31.87 -2.25
CA SER A 86 2.11 32.07 -1.64
C SER A 86 1.63 33.48 -1.93
N PHE A 87 0.42 33.60 -2.48
CA PHE A 87 -0.20 34.92 -2.63
C PHE A 87 -0.75 35.38 -1.27
N PRO A 88 -0.52 36.65 -0.88
CA PRO A 88 -1.24 37.23 0.25
C PRO A 88 -2.72 37.41 -0.11
N GLU A 89 -3.58 37.29 0.89
CA GLU A 89 -5.01 37.58 0.72
C GLU A 89 -5.24 39.08 0.48
N GLU A 90 -6.33 39.42 -0.21
CA GLU A 90 -6.81 40.79 -0.29
C GLU A 90 -6.98 41.38 1.12
N GLY A 91 -6.55 42.62 1.31
CA GLY A 91 -6.50 43.27 2.61
C GLY A 91 -5.15 43.17 3.33
N THR A 92 -4.25 42.28 2.90
CA THR A 92 -2.92 42.15 3.51
C THR A 92 -2.10 43.44 3.38
N THR A 93 -1.43 43.83 4.46
CA THR A 93 -0.55 45.00 4.47
C THR A 93 0.84 44.64 3.95
N VAL A 94 1.35 45.44 3.01
CA VAL A 94 2.69 45.31 2.45
C VAL A 94 3.45 46.63 2.52
N VAL A 95 4.77 46.55 2.40
CA VAL A 95 5.63 47.73 2.23
C VAL A 95 6.04 47.81 0.76
N VAL A 96 5.62 48.88 0.07
CA VAL A 96 5.96 49.15 -1.32
C VAL A 96 7.11 50.16 -1.39
N GLY A 97 8.08 49.89 -2.26
CA GLY A 97 9.17 50.79 -2.63
C GLY A 97 9.20 51.01 -4.13
N PHE A 98 10.04 51.96 -4.57
CA PHE A 98 10.20 52.32 -5.97
C PHE A 98 11.67 52.17 -6.37
N THR A 99 11.93 51.32 -7.36
CA THR A 99 13.31 51.05 -7.79
C THR A 99 13.96 52.34 -8.27
N GLN A 100 15.09 52.73 -7.66
CA GLN A 100 15.78 54.00 -7.95
C GLN A 100 14.88 55.24 -7.79
N GLY A 101 13.82 55.18 -6.97
CA GLY A 101 12.86 56.27 -6.81
C GLY A 101 11.96 56.50 -8.02
N LEU A 102 11.91 55.56 -8.98
CA LEU A 102 11.12 55.68 -10.21
C LEU A 102 9.67 55.24 -9.99
N PRO A 103 8.66 56.11 -10.20
CA PRO A 103 7.25 55.81 -9.91
C PRO A 103 6.68 54.62 -10.70
N HIS A 104 7.24 54.35 -11.88
CA HIS A 104 6.81 53.27 -12.78
C HIS A 104 7.48 51.92 -12.49
N LYS A 105 8.31 51.82 -11.44
CA LYS A 105 8.97 50.57 -11.02
C LYS A 105 8.70 50.24 -9.55
N PRO A 106 7.43 50.08 -9.16
CA PRO A 106 7.10 49.67 -7.80
C PRO A 106 7.53 48.21 -7.56
N PHE A 107 7.90 47.90 -6.34
CA PHE A 107 8.15 46.53 -5.88
C PHE A 107 7.80 46.40 -4.40
N ILE A 108 7.48 45.18 -3.96
CA ILE A 108 7.14 44.93 -2.56
C ILE A 108 8.42 44.53 -1.80
N HIS A 109 8.74 45.25 -0.74
CA HIS A 109 9.86 44.95 0.16
C HIS A 109 9.55 43.76 1.06
N CYS A 110 8.38 43.79 1.72
CA CYS A 110 7.94 42.76 2.63
C CYS A 110 6.42 42.78 2.84
N ILE A 111 5.91 41.66 3.33
CA ILE A 111 4.55 41.50 3.82
C ILE A 111 4.58 41.70 5.34
N LEU A 112 3.64 42.47 5.87
CA LEU A 112 3.52 42.70 7.31
C LEU A 112 2.29 41.97 7.87
N PRO A 113 2.39 41.35 9.05
CA PRO A 113 1.29 40.59 9.64
C PRO A 113 0.17 41.44 10.25
N HIS A 114 0.22 42.77 10.10
CA HIS A 114 -0.76 43.67 10.70
C HIS A 114 -2.17 43.36 10.16
N GLY A 115 -3.11 43.11 11.07
CA GLY A 115 -4.49 42.78 10.73
C GLY A 115 -4.74 41.31 10.36
N LEU A 116 -3.70 40.46 10.33
CA LEU A 116 -3.84 39.04 10.01
C LEU A 116 -4.03 38.19 11.27
N SER A 117 -4.82 37.12 11.14
CA SER A 117 -4.86 36.05 12.14
C SER A 117 -3.65 35.14 11.98
N LEU A 118 -2.78 35.09 12.99
CA LEU A 118 -1.53 34.33 12.92
C LEU A 118 -1.70 32.89 13.44
N PRO A 119 -0.87 31.95 12.94
CA PRO A 119 -0.74 30.62 13.55
C PRO A 119 -0.45 30.69 15.05
N ARG A 120 -0.88 29.65 15.78
CA ARG A 120 -0.29 29.36 17.08
C ARG A 120 1.18 28.97 16.89
N LEU A 121 2.10 29.83 17.33
CA LEU A 121 3.55 29.63 17.18
C LEU A 121 4.29 29.83 18.52
N PRO A 122 4.35 28.80 19.37
CA PRO A 122 5.19 28.82 20.57
C PRO A 122 6.66 29.10 20.23
N LYS A 123 7.40 29.64 21.21
CA LYS A 123 8.82 29.96 21.00
C LYS A 123 9.61 28.69 20.65
N GLY A 124 10.32 28.74 19.52
CA GLY A 124 11.17 27.65 19.02
C GLY A 124 10.47 26.74 18.01
N ASP A 125 9.14 26.76 17.94
CA ASP A 125 8.40 26.09 16.88
C ASP A 125 8.58 26.81 15.54
N GLN A 126 8.45 26.07 14.45
CA GLN A 126 8.27 26.61 13.10
C GLN A 126 7.08 25.92 12.45
N VAL A 127 6.31 26.67 11.66
CA VAL A 127 5.11 26.15 11.00
C VAL A 127 5.03 26.69 9.58
N TRP A 128 4.76 25.78 8.64
CA TRP A 128 4.28 26.11 7.31
C TRP A 128 2.83 25.63 7.22
N GLN A 129 1.88 26.54 7.03
CA GLN A 129 0.47 26.20 7.07
C GLN A 129 -0.36 26.97 6.04
N HIS A 130 -1.45 26.32 5.61
CA HIS A 130 -2.58 26.98 4.98
C HIS A 130 -3.68 27.29 6.01
N SER A 131 -3.92 26.34 6.93
CA SER A 131 -4.89 26.48 8.04
C SER A 131 -4.41 25.65 9.23
N GLU A 132 -5.09 25.74 10.38
CA GLU A 132 -4.80 24.88 11.53
C GLU A 132 -4.95 23.38 11.19
N ALA A 133 -5.86 23.04 10.29
CA ALA A 133 -6.10 21.66 9.84
C ALA A 133 -5.09 21.18 8.79
N ALA A 134 -4.38 22.08 8.10
CA ALA A 134 -3.44 21.77 7.01
C ALA A 134 -2.08 22.47 7.23
N GLN A 135 -1.14 21.75 7.86
CA GLN A 135 0.16 22.29 8.27
C GLN A 135 1.28 21.24 8.25
N GLN A 136 2.51 21.74 8.10
CA GLN A 136 3.74 21.07 8.50
C GLN A 136 4.39 21.86 9.61
N ARG A 137 4.72 21.20 10.71
CA ARG A 137 5.26 21.83 11.91
C ARG A 137 6.49 21.09 12.39
N VAL A 138 7.47 21.86 12.86
CA VAL A 138 8.55 21.37 13.71
C VAL A 138 8.44 22.04 15.07
N THR A 139 8.42 21.24 16.13
CA THR A 139 8.40 21.75 17.51
C THR A 139 9.81 22.06 18.00
N ALA A 140 9.92 22.80 19.09
CA ALA A 140 11.22 23.20 19.65
C ALA A 140 12.17 22.02 20.00
N ASP A 141 11.64 20.82 20.21
CA ASP A 141 12.41 19.57 20.44
C ASP A 141 12.85 18.86 19.15
N GLY A 142 12.49 19.40 17.98
CA GLY A 142 12.80 18.86 16.66
C GLY A 142 11.79 17.84 16.14
N SER A 143 10.68 17.58 16.83
CA SER A 143 9.64 16.67 16.34
C SER A 143 8.89 17.28 15.16
N TRP A 144 8.70 16.50 14.10
CA TRP A 144 7.96 16.91 12.89
C TRP A 144 6.54 16.35 12.87
N MET A 145 5.60 17.16 12.40
CA MET A 145 4.22 16.77 12.16
C MET A 145 3.77 17.27 10.78
N ARG A 146 3.16 16.37 9.99
CA ARG A 146 2.40 16.70 8.78
C ARG A 146 0.94 16.36 9.03
N GLN A 147 0.06 17.34 8.90
CA GLN A 147 -1.37 17.18 9.10
C GLN A 147 -2.16 17.83 7.96
N THR A 148 -3.23 17.17 7.53
CA THR A 148 -4.24 17.72 6.61
C THR A 148 -5.58 17.02 6.83
N ASP A 149 -6.67 17.75 6.61
CA ASP A 149 -8.04 17.24 6.45
C ASP A 149 -8.37 16.90 4.98
N GLY A 150 -7.46 17.23 4.05
CA GLY A 150 -7.52 16.87 2.64
C GLY A 150 -6.75 15.59 2.31
N GLY A 151 -6.34 15.47 1.05
CA GLY A 151 -5.55 14.34 0.56
C GLY A 151 -4.04 14.57 0.68
N ILE A 152 -3.28 13.49 0.85
CA ILE A 152 -1.82 13.45 0.67
C ILE A 152 -1.53 12.58 -0.55
N THR A 153 -0.69 13.07 -1.46
CA THR A 153 -0.18 12.29 -2.60
C THR A 153 1.32 12.50 -2.68
N ASP A 154 2.08 11.43 -2.50
CA ASP A 154 3.53 11.44 -2.66
C ASP A 154 3.88 10.67 -3.96
N LYS A 155 4.62 11.31 -4.87
CA LYS A 155 5.09 10.72 -6.14
C LYS A 155 6.61 10.84 -6.20
N SER A 156 7.28 9.71 -6.39
CA SER A 156 8.73 9.63 -6.35
C SER A 156 9.20 8.43 -7.18
N THR A 157 10.39 8.55 -7.77
CA THR A 157 11.05 7.41 -8.41
C THR A 157 11.62 6.43 -7.38
N ASP A 158 12.15 6.93 -6.26
CA ASP A 158 12.64 6.14 -5.14
C ASP A 158 12.07 6.68 -3.82
N ARG A 159 11.68 5.79 -2.90
CA ARG A 159 11.17 6.14 -1.57
C ARG A 159 11.74 5.20 -0.53
N GLN A 160 12.50 5.76 0.39
CA GLN A 160 13.09 5.05 1.53
C GLN A 160 12.47 5.59 2.83
N VAL A 161 12.12 4.68 3.73
CA VAL A 161 11.59 5.00 5.06
C VAL A 161 12.33 4.15 6.06
N GLU A 162 13.08 4.80 6.94
CA GLU A 162 13.85 4.15 8.01
C GLU A 162 13.42 4.71 9.35
N SER A 163 13.09 3.82 10.28
CA SER A 163 12.71 4.17 11.64
C SER A 163 12.99 3.00 12.58
N LEU A 164 13.21 3.29 13.86
CA LEU A 164 13.28 2.24 14.88
C LEU A 164 11.90 1.63 15.16
N THR A 165 10.85 2.46 15.06
CA THR A 165 9.45 2.07 15.27
C THR A 165 8.60 2.75 14.21
N ASN A 166 7.84 1.94 13.45
CA ASN A 166 6.80 2.42 12.55
C ASN A 166 5.43 1.89 13.01
N ALA A 167 4.43 2.76 13.06
CA ALA A 167 3.07 2.40 13.41
C ALA A 167 2.11 3.04 12.41
N GLU A 168 1.35 2.21 11.72
CA GLU A 168 0.42 2.61 10.68
C GLU A 168 -1.00 2.15 11.03
N ARG A 169 -1.98 3.03 10.84
CA ARG A 169 -3.39 2.73 11.08
C ARG A 169 -4.24 3.24 9.95
N TYR A 170 -4.99 2.33 9.35
CA TYR A 170 -5.84 2.61 8.21
C TYR A 170 -7.26 2.10 8.46
N GLN A 171 -8.26 2.76 7.88
CA GLN A 171 -9.60 2.19 7.75
C GLN A 171 -9.67 1.23 6.55
N SER A 172 -8.92 1.55 5.49
CA SER A 172 -8.77 0.74 4.28
C SER A 172 -7.34 0.87 3.78
N ASP A 173 -6.75 -0.23 3.33
CA ASP A 173 -5.42 -0.28 2.70
C ASP A 173 -5.50 -1.07 1.39
N SER A 174 -4.77 -0.63 0.38
CA SER A 174 -4.64 -1.32 -0.89
C SER A 174 -3.23 -1.11 -1.44
N ARG A 175 -2.54 -2.21 -1.72
CA ARG A 175 -1.20 -2.18 -2.27
C ARG A 175 -1.16 -2.96 -3.59
N THR A 176 -0.75 -2.27 -4.64
CA THR A 176 -0.44 -2.87 -5.95
C THR A 176 1.06 -2.77 -6.17
N VAL A 177 1.68 -3.88 -6.55
CA VAL A 177 3.10 -3.97 -6.87
C VAL A 177 3.21 -4.62 -8.24
N ASP A 178 3.76 -3.90 -9.20
CA ASP A 178 3.82 -4.34 -10.60
C ASP A 178 4.90 -5.41 -10.84
N ASP A 179 5.86 -5.52 -9.93
CA ASP A 179 6.96 -6.48 -9.98
C ASP A 179 7.05 -7.29 -8.68
N HIS A 180 8.14 -7.17 -7.92
CA HIS A 180 8.38 -7.99 -6.74
C HIS A 180 8.02 -7.30 -5.42
N SER A 181 7.36 -8.03 -4.52
CA SER A 181 7.15 -7.63 -3.12
C SER A 181 7.83 -8.63 -2.20
N THR A 182 8.82 -8.15 -1.43
CA THR A 182 9.52 -8.95 -0.43
C THR A 182 9.29 -8.37 0.96
N GLU A 183 9.04 -9.24 1.93
CA GLU A 183 8.93 -8.86 3.34
C GLU A 183 9.80 -9.80 4.17
N SER A 184 10.75 -9.23 4.91
CA SER A 184 11.66 -9.97 5.78
C SER A 184 11.40 -9.54 7.22
N VAL A 185 10.99 -10.49 8.06
CA VAL A 185 10.67 -10.25 9.47
C VAL A 185 11.60 -11.10 10.31
N GLY A 186 12.53 -10.47 11.03
CA GLY A 186 13.49 -11.18 11.90
C GLY A 186 12.85 -11.76 13.18
N GLY A 187 11.68 -11.24 13.57
CA GLY A 187 10.88 -11.73 14.69
C GLY A 187 9.65 -12.52 14.21
N ILE A 188 8.47 -12.13 14.70
CA ILE A 188 7.20 -12.79 14.39
C ILE A 188 6.38 -11.90 13.44
N LYS A 189 5.83 -12.51 12.40
CA LYS A 189 4.79 -11.89 11.56
C LYS A 189 3.43 -12.51 11.88
N THR A 190 2.48 -11.67 12.28
CA THR A 190 1.09 -12.07 12.53
C THR A 190 0.18 -11.45 11.48
N ILE A 191 -0.69 -12.27 10.86
CA ILE A 191 -1.71 -11.82 9.92
C ILE A 191 -3.06 -12.35 10.42
N GLU A 192 -3.97 -11.44 10.74
CA GLU A 192 -5.31 -11.76 11.25
C GLU A 192 -6.38 -11.19 10.34
N ALA A 193 -7.39 -12.01 10.02
CA ALA A 193 -8.55 -11.60 9.24
C ALA A 193 -9.81 -12.22 9.84
N LEU A 194 -10.75 -11.39 10.31
CA LEU A 194 -12.02 -11.87 10.88
C LEU A 194 -12.96 -12.48 9.82
N GLY A 195 -12.89 -11.97 8.59
CA GLY A 195 -13.72 -12.44 7.48
C GLY A 195 -13.12 -13.64 6.76
N ALA A 196 -12.07 -13.39 5.96
CA ALA A 196 -11.39 -14.43 5.20
C ALA A 196 -9.94 -14.04 4.92
N LEU A 197 -9.06 -15.04 4.88
CA LEU A 197 -7.71 -14.95 4.33
C LEU A 197 -7.70 -15.62 2.95
N LYS A 198 -7.28 -14.91 1.90
CA LYS A 198 -7.16 -15.44 0.55
C LYS A 198 -5.71 -15.36 0.09
N LEU A 199 -5.10 -16.52 -0.18
CA LEU A 199 -3.77 -16.65 -0.74
C LEU A 199 -3.90 -17.34 -2.09
N LEU A 200 -3.72 -16.58 -3.17
CA LEU A 200 -3.94 -17.04 -4.54
C LEU A 200 -2.63 -16.89 -5.32
N SER A 201 -2.23 -17.94 -6.03
CA SER A 201 -1.09 -17.92 -6.94
C SER A 201 -1.50 -18.60 -8.25
N ALA A 202 -1.18 -17.97 -9.39
CA ALA A 202 -1.30 -18.60 -10.70
C ALA A 202 -0.09 -19.52 -11.01
N GLY A 203 1.00 -19.38 -10.23
CA GLY A 203 2.18 -20.22 -10.31
C GLY A 203 2.30 -21.12 -9.07
N ALA A 204 3.53 -21.29 -8.59
CA ALA A 204 3.79 -22.04 -7.37
C ALA A 204 3.40 -21.23 -6.12
N ALA A 205 3.02 -21.94 -5.06
CA ALA A 205 2.89 -21.42 -3.71
C ALA A 205 3.61 -22.38 -2.75
N ASN A 206 4.59 -21.88 -2.01
CA ASN A 206 5.40 -22.69 -1.10
C ASN A 206 5.12 -22.26 0.34
N LEU A 207 4.65 -23.18 1.18
CA LEU A 207 4.48 -22.99 2.62
C LEU A 207 5.36 -24.03 3.31
N ALA A 208 6.33 -23.56 4.09
CA ALA A 208 7.29 -24.42 4.77
C ALA A 208 7.64 -23.83 6.15
N SER A 209 7.90 -24.71 7.11
CA SER A 209 8.40 -24.40 8.45
C SER A 209 9.59 -25.30 8.76
N VAL A 210 10.54 -24.80 9.56
CA VAL A 210 11.63 -25.63 10.11
C VAL A 210 11.14 -26.47 11.28
N ASP A 211 10.24 -25.89 12.08
CA ASP A 211 9.53 -26.55 13.16
C ASP A 211 8.14 -27.00 12.67
N ASP A 212 7.10 -26.90 13.49
CA ASP A 212 5.76 -27.38 13.13
C ASP A 212 5.01 -26.50 12.12
N LEU A 213 4.40 -27.15 11.11
CA LEU A 213 3.37 -26.56 10.24
C LEU A 213 1.99 -27.05 10.66
N ASN A 214 1.17 -26.14 11.18
CA ASN A 214 -0.18 -26.45 11.65
C ASN A 214 -1.24 -25.99 10.66
N LEU A 215 -2.12 -26.90 10.22
CA LEU A 215 -3.30 -26.62 9.41
C LEU A 215 -4.54 -27.17 10.11
N ALA A 216 -5.40 -26.29 10.62
CA ALA A 216 -6.59 -26.66 11.36
C ALA A 216 -7.81 -25.88 10.87
N THR A 217 -8.96 -26.56 10.77
CA THR A 217 -10.24 -25.97 10.36
C THR A 217 -11.36 -26.44 11.28
N GLY A 218 -12.30 -25.55 11.64
CA GLY A 218 -13.48 -25.93 12.42
C GLY A 218 -14.57 -26.67 11.64
N ARG A 219 -14.43 -26.76 10.30
CA ARG A 219 -15.33 -27.49 9.39
C ARG A 219 -14.49 -28.37 8.46
N ASP A 220 -14.52 -28.10 7.16
CA ASP A 220 -13.88 -28.94 6.16
C ASP A 220 -12.50 -28.42 5.77
N LEU A 221 -11.52 -29.32 5.73
CA LEU A 221 -10.25 -29.13 5.03
C LEU A 221 -10.36 -29.83 3.67
N ASN A 222 -10.37 -29.04 2.59
CA ASN A 222 -10.47 -29.56 1.23
C ASN A 222 -9.11 -29.48 0.54
N GLN A 223 -8.60 -30.63 0.11
CA GLN A 223 -7.39 -30.75 -0.70
C GLN A 223 -7.74 -31.39 -2.04
N VAL A 224 -7.52 -30.65 -3.13
CA VAL A 224 -7.81 -31.11 -4.49
C VAL A 224 -6.53 -31.06 -5.30
N VAL A 225 -6.12 -32.20 -5.84
CA VAL A 225 -4.87 -32.34 -6.59
C VAL A 225 -5.17 -33.05 -7.90
N ALA A 226 -4.85 -32.40 -9.02
CA ALA A 226 -5.24 -32.89 -10.35
C ALA A 226 -4.36 -34.03 -10.89
N GLN A 227 -3.08 -34.07 -10.50
CA GLN A 227 -2.13 -35.06 -11.02
C GLN A 227 -1.62 -35.99 -9.92
N LYS A 228 -0.76 -35.48 -9.03
CA LYS A 228 -0.09 -36.30 -8.02
C LYS A 228 -0.04 -35.58 -6.68
N MET A 229 -0.57 -36.23 -5.65
CA MET A 229 -0.32 -35.86 -4.26
C MET A 229 0.82 -36.74 -3.74
N ASN A 230 1.93 -36.12 -3.34
CA ASN A 230 3.03 -36.82 -2.67
C ASN A 230 2.96 -36.53 -1.17
N LEU A 231 2.79 -37.57 -0.36
CA LEU A 231 2.90 -37.49 1.09
C LEU A 231 4.03 -38.42 1.53
N ALA A 232 5.09 -37.84 2.08
CA ALA A 232 6.21 -38.58 2.64
C ALA A 232 6.30 -38.26 4.14
N VAL A 233 6.35 -39.30 4.96
CA VAL A 233 6.46 -39.20 6.41
C VAL A 233 7.65 -40.03 6.84
N GLY A 234 8.72 -39.38 7.34
CA GLY A 234 9.93 -40.08 7.81
C GLY A 234 9.73 -40.80 9.15
N GLY A 235 8.72 -40.37 9.92
CA GLY A 235 8.32 -40.99 11.18
C GLY A 235 6.98 -41.73 11.06
N MET A 236 6.08 -41.51 12.04
CA MET A 236 4.77 -42.15 12.08
C MET A 236 3.71 -41.29 11.38
N LEU A 237 2.97 -41.88 10.44
CA LEU A 237 1.69 -41.34 9.96
C LEU A 237 0.57 -41.84 10.86
N LEU A 238 -0.09 -40.93 11.59
CA LEU A 238 -1.26 -41.24 12.41
C LEU A 238 -2.52 -40.62 11.79
N GLU A 239 -3.37 -41.47 11.23
CA GLU A 239 -4.69 -41.08 10.74
C GLU A 239 -5.77 -41.49 11.75
N ARG A 240 -6.41 -40.52 12.42
CA ARG A 240 -7.54 -40.79 13.33
C ARG A 240 -8.85 -40.43 12.65
N VAL A 241 -9.53 -41.44 12.11
CA VAL A 241 -10.84 -41.29 11.47
C VAL A 241 -11.92 -41.79 12.42
N LEU A 242 -12.71 -40.88 13.00
CA LEU A 242 -13.80 -41.24 13.91
C LEU A 242 -15.05 -41.74 13.17
N GLY A 243 -15.24 -41.28 11.94
CA GLY A 243 -16.28 -41.75 11.02
C GLY A 243 -15.78 -42.84 10.09
N ALA A 244 -16.27 -42.83 8.85
CA ALA A 244 -15.81 -43.75 7.81
C ALA A 244 -14.54 -43.24 7.10
N ARG A 245 -13.56 -44.13 6.91
CA ARG A 245 -12.48 -43.94 5.94
C ARG A 245 -12.87 -44.60 4.62
N LYS A 246 -12.93 -43.84 3.53
CA LYS A 246 -13.15 -44.37 2.17
C LYS A 246 -11.91 -44.10 1.32
N SER A 247 -11.20 -45.17 0.95
CA SER A 247 -10.13 -45.11 -0.06
C SER A 247 -10.68 -45.66 -1.36
N ILE A 248 -10.90 -44.79 -2.35
CA ILE A 248 -11.51 -45.15 -3.63
C ILE A 248 -10.53 -44.81 -4.72
N ALA A 249 -10.08 -45.84 -5.44
CA ALA A 249 -9.17 -45.72 -6.57
C ALA A 249 -9.46 -46.83 -7.57
N GLN A 250 -8.99 -46.68 -8.81
CA GLN A 250 -9.09 -47.75 -9.81
C GLN A 250 -8.32 -48.99 -9.35
N THR A 251 -7.15 -48.80 -8.73
CA THR A 251 -6.39 -49.85 -8.06
C THR A 251 -5.83 -49.32 -6.75
N THR A 252 -5.63 -50.21 -5.78
CA THR A 252 -5.07 -49.90 -4.47
C THR A 252 -3.86 -50.77 -4.20
N TRP A 253 -2.78 -50.14 -3.73
CA TRP A 253 -1.64 -50.83 -3.17
C TRP A 253 -1.61 -50.60 -1.66
N LEU A 254 -1.62 -51.67 -0.87
CA LEU A 254 -1.53 -51.59 0.57
C LEU A 254 -0.41 -52.53 1.04
N GLY A 255 0.68 -51.97 1.55
CA GLY A 255 1.81 -52.73 2.06
C GLY A 255 3.16 -52.09 1.73
N SER A 256 4.18 -52.91 1.49
CA SER A 256 5.53 -52.47 1.13
C SER A 256 5.72 -52.45 -0.39
N GLU A 257 6.86 -51.99 -0.89
CA GLU A 257 7.14 -51.97 -2.34
C GLU A 257 7.03 -53.36 -3.01
N SER A 258 7.32 -54.44 -2.29
CA SER A 258 7.28 -55.80 -2.82
C SER A 258 6.10 -56.64 -2.32
N VAL A 259 5.28 -56.11 -1.42
CA VAL A 259 4.17 -56.84 -0.80
C VAL A 259 2.90 -56.01 -0.83
N ASN A 260 1.92 -56.44 -1.63
CA ASN A 260 0.56 -55.90 -1.62
C ASN A 260 -0.38 -56.85 -0.87
N VAL A 261 -0.97 -56.40 0.22
CA VAL A 261 -1.94 -57.15 1.03
C VAL A 261 -3.14 -57.61 0.20
N LEU A 262 -3.58 -56.82 -0.78
CA LEU A 262 -4.70 -57.20 -1.66
C LEU A 262 -4.32 -58.34 -2.61
N GLN A 263 -3.05 -58.39 -3.06
CA GLN A 263 -2.55 -59.49 -3.88
C GLN A 263 -2.48 -60.78 -3.05
N ILE A 264 -1.97 -60.71 -1.82
CA ILE A 264 -1.98 -61.86 -0.90
C ILE A 264 -3.40 -62.37 -0.67
N LEU A 265 -4.38 -61.49 -0.56
CA LEU A 265 -5.78 -61.90 -0.41
C LEU A 265 -6.33 -62.57 -1.68
N CYS A 266 -5.97 -62.10 -2.87
CA CYS A 266 -6.29 -62.80 -4.12
C CYS A 266 -5.66 -64.21 -4.15
N ASP A 267 -4.38 -64.32 -3.81
CA ASP A 267 -3.64 -65.58 -3.79
C ASP A 267 -4.24 -66.56 -2.77
N LEU A 268 -4.67 -66.07 -1.61
CA LEU A 268 -5.37 -66.85 -0.60
C LEU A 268 -6.74 -67.36 -1.11
N ILE A 269 -7.50 -66.51 -1.81
CA ILE A 269 -8.79 -66.91 -2.40
C ILE A 269 -8.56 -67.99 -3.48
N ASP A 270 -7.53 -67.85 -4.30
CA ASP A 270 -7.16 -68.84 -5.31
C ASP A 270 -6.70 -70.17 -4.69
N LEU A 271 -5.99 -70.13 -3.55
CA LEU A 271 -5.62 -71.32 -2.79
C LEU A 271 -6.85 -72.03 -2.21
N VAL A 272 -7.82 -71.28 -1.68
CA VAL A 272 -9.09 -71.82 -1.17
C VAL A 272 -9.93 -72.44 -2.30
N MET A 273 -9.96 -71.82 -3.48
CA MET A 273 -10.60 -72.37 -4.68
C MET A 273 -9.99 -73.72 -5.07
N GLN A 274 -8.65 -73.80 -5.14
CA GLN A 274 -7.93 -75.03 -5.47
C GLN A 274 -8.19 -76.11 -4.43
N MET A 275 -8.10 -75.78 -3.14
CA MET A 275 -8.38 -76.72 -2.05
C MET A 275 -9.80 -77.29 -2.14
N ASN A 276 -10.81 -76.46 -2.39
CA ASN A 276 -12.19 -76.92 -2.55
C ASN A 276 -12.36 -77.84 -3.78
N THR A 277 -11.67 -77.54 -4.88
CA THR A 277 -11.68 -78.40 -6.08
C THR A 277 -11.04 -79.76 -5.79
N GLU A 278 -9.90 -79.78 -5.11
CA GLU A 278 -9.19 -81.00 -4.73
C GLU A 278 -10.02 -81.85 -3.75
N ILE A 279 -10.66 -81.24 -2.75
CA ILE A 279 -11.52 -81.94 -1.80
C ILE A 279 -12.74 -82.54 -2.50
N ALA A 280 -13.39 -81.81 -3.43
CA ALA A 280 -14.53 -82.33 -4.18
C ALA A 280 -14.17 -83.58 -5.02
N ALA A 281 -12.91 -83.67 -5.46
CA ALA A 281 -12.39 -84.79 -6.26
C ALA A 281 -11.68 -85.88 -5.43
N HIS A 282 -11.53 -85.70 -4.11
CA HIS A 282 -10.76 -86.59 -3.25
C HIS A 282 -11.41 -87.99 -3.12
N LYS A 283 -10.61 -89.06 -3.16
CA LYS A 283 -11.12 -90.44 -2.99
C LYS A 283 -10.10 -91.35 -2.30
N HIS A 284 -10.58 -92.42 -1.66
CA HIS A 284 -9.74 -93.47 -1.07
C HIS A 284 -9.78 -94.72 -1.96
N GLY A 285 -8.81 -94.86 -2.87
CA GLY A 285 -8.74 -96.00 -3.79
C GLY A 285 -9.93 -96.04 -4.77
N PRO A 286 -10.68 -97.15 -4.87
CA PRO A 286 -11.84 -97.27 -5.76
C PRO A 286 -13.15 -96.71 -5.16
N SER A 287 -13.11 -95.97 -4.04
CA SER A 287 -14.32 -95.37 -3.46
C SER A 287 -14.95 -94.34 -4.40
N PRO A 288 -16.28 -94.08 -4.29
CA PRO A 288 -16.87 -92.88 -4.86
C PRO A 288 -16.25 -91.62 -4.26
N VAL A 289 -16.45 -90.48 -4.93
CA VAL A 289 -16.14 -89.14 -4.40
C VAL A 289 -17.00 -88.86 -3.14
N PRO A 290 -16.65 -87.87 -2.31
CA PRO A 290 -17.37 -87.60 -1.07
C PRO A 290 -18.82 -87.17 -1.35
N ASP A 291 -19.76 -87.55 -0.47
CA ASP A 291 -21.18 -87.20 -0.62
C ASP A 291 -21.45 -85.68 -0.60
N ASN A 292 -20.48 -84.88 -0.15
CA ASN A 292 -20.52 -83.42 -0.12
C ASN A 292 -19.72 -82.74 -1.27
N ALA A 293 -19.27 -83.48 -2.29
CA ALA A 293 -18.49 -82.95 -3.41
C ALA A 293 -19.18 -81.77 -4.12
N ALA A 294 -20.51 -81.81 -4.27
CA ALA A 294 -21.27 -80.72 -4.88
C ALA A 294 -21.18 -79.41 -4.09
N ALA A 295 -21.16 -79.47 -2.76
CA ALA A 295 -21.01 -78.30 -1.91
C ALA A 295 -19.60 -77.67 -2.06
N PHE A 296 -18.55 -78.50 -2.06
CA PHE A 296 -17.19 -78.03 -2.29
C PHE A 296 -17.00 -77.41 -3.69
N THR A 297 -17.63 -77.97 -4.72
CA THR A 297 -17.66 -77.36 -6.06
C THR A 297 -18.34 -75.98 -6.06
N ALA A 298 -19.44 -75.83 -5.31
CA ALA A 298 -20.10 -74.54 -5.14
C ALA A 298 -19.20 -73.52 -4.41
N HIS A 299 -18.49 -73.92 -3.34
CA HIS A 299 -17.53 -73.05 -2.64
C HIS A 299 -16.34 -72.62 -3.50
N SER A 300 -15.86 -73.50 -4.38
CA SER A 300 -14.85 -73.13 -5.39
C SER A 300 -15.37 -72.04 -6.33
N THR A 301 -16.63 -72.17 -6.77
CA THR A 301 -17.28 -71.16 -7.63
C THR A 301 -17.46 -69.81 -6.93
N GLU A 302 -17.82 -69.83 -5.64
CA GLU A 302 -17.92 -68.62 -4.81
C GLU A 302 -16.56 -67.92 -4.65
N SER A 303 -15.49 -68.70 -4.40
CA SER A 303 -14.13 -68.19 -4.31
C SER A 303 -13.71 -67.50 -5.62
N LEU A 304 -14.02 -68.11 -6.77
CA LEU A 304 -13.76 -67.51 -8.08
C LEU A 304 -14.48 -66.15 -8.27
N LEU A 305 -15.73 -66.03 -7.81
CA LEU A 305 -16.48 -64.77 -7.88
C LEU A 305 -15.85 -63.68 -7.02
N LEU A 306 -15.46 -63.99 -5.78
CA LEU A 306 -14.79 -63.05 -4.87
C LEU A 306 -13.44 -62.59 -5.44
N ASN A 307 -12.65 -63.51 -6.00
CA ASN A 307 -11.40 -63.15 -6.67
C ASN A 307 -11.68 -62.21 -7.85
N GLY A 308 -12.73 -62.48 -8.64
CA GLY A 308 -13.19 -61.62 -9.73
C GLY A 308 -13.58 -60.20 -9.31
N GLN A 309 -14.00 -59.99 -8.06
CA GLN A 309 -14.31 -58.66 -7.50
C GLN A 309 -13.06 -57.93 -7.00
N LEU A 310 -12.13 -58.64 -6.37
CA LEU A 310 -10.95 -58.06 -5.72
C LEU A 310 -9.80 -57.80 -6.69
N LYS A 311 -9.57 -58.73 -7.62
CA LYS A 311 -8.46 -58.69 -8.57
C LYS A 311 -8.43 -57.41 -9.42
N PRO A 312 -9.56 -56.86 -9.92
CA PRO A 312 -9.55 -55.62 -10.71
C PRO A 312 -9.09 -54.37 -9.93
N ILE A 313 -9.23 -54.36 -8.60
CA ILE A 313 -8.87 -53.22 -7.74
C ILE A 313 -7.52 -53.39 -7.05
N THR A 314 -6.79 -54.47 -7.34
CA THR A 314 -5.47 -54.75 -6.75
C THR A 314 -4.38 -54.07 -7.58
N GLY A 315 -3.60 -53.20 -6.94
CA GLY A 315 -2.44 -52.55 -7.55
C GLY A 315 -1.37 -53.58 -7.95
N LYS A 316 -0.80 -53.40 -9.14
CA LYS A 316 0.33 -54.18 -9.65
C LYS A 316 1.65 -53.66 -9.11
#